data_AF-A0A8X7N4H4-F1
#
_entry.id   AF-A0A8X7N4H4-F1
#
_cell.length_a   1.000
_cell.length_b   1.000
_cell.length_c   1.000
_cell.angle_alpha   90.00
_cell.angle_beta   90.00
_cell.angle_gamma   90.00
#
_symmetry.space_group_name_H-M   'P 1'
#
loop_
_entity.id
_entity.type
_entity.pdbx_description
1 polymer ?
#
loop_
_entity_poly.entity_id
_entity_poly.type
_entity_poly.pdbx_seq_one_letter_code
_entity_poly.pdbx_strand_id
1 'polypeptide(L)'
;MHAILGSNIGMGGGKPCRACKWGGTKKWKQEEDGVRAALEPGTPRSAEEALRVLPKQLDYARDDKQTQYYDSRTESGYADAFTHSVAVALLEENDVLRGRAPDHPRTPRPALTEAQVQDRMAASHRAYKSTECHSPLLRLQNKSIPSTSWSNWHVLTSVLLPADLGWDVTQSSPVEVHHTFLLGPVKYLLRATKRNLNSRQLDMLQTHLEALNTDGPPCGSIFRAGYIIEHAESLVGKELKLCAQLFPPALAVMKERDECTEELWLEFVALGRVGKASYRAVHA
;
A
#
# COMPACT_ATOMS: atom_id res chain seq x y z
N MET A 1 1.10 0.63 -8.30
CA MET A 1 0.22 0.34 -7.14
C MET A 1 -0.20 -1.14 -7.11
N HIS A 2 -0.74 -1.70 -8.19
CA HIS A 2 -1.23 -3.10 -8.19
C HIS A 2 -0.18 -4.19 -7.97
N ALA A 3 1.03 -4.03 -8.51
CA ALA A 3 2.12 -4.97 -8.25
C ALA A 3 2.48 -5.00 -6.75
N ILE A 4 2.43 -3.86 -6.07
CA ILE A 4 2.72 -3.74 -4.63
C ILE A 4 1.68 -4.52 -3.80
N LEU A 5 0.40 -4.46 -4.18
CA LEU A 5 -0.67 -5.17 -3.47
C LEU A 5 -0.48 -6.69 -3.46
N GLY A 6 -0.08 -7.25 -4.60
CA GLY A 6 0.19 -8.69 -4.75
C GLY A 6 1.62 -9.08 -4.42
N SER A 7 2.35 -8.25 -3.67
CA SER A 7 3.76 -8.47 -3.31
C SER A 7 4.63 -8.85 -4.51
N ASN A 8 4.50 -8.10 -5.61
CA ASN A 8 5.19 -8.30 -6.86
C ASN A 8 6.16 -7.14 -7.16
N ILE A 9 7.31 -7.49 -7.74
CA ILE A 9 8.40 -6.56 -8.06
C ILE A 9 8.08 -5.57 -9.19
N GLY A 10 7.09 -5.86 -10.03
CA GLY A 10 6.71 -5.06 -11.18
C GLY A 10 7.77 -5.06 -12.29
N MET A 11 7.75 -4.01 -13.12
CA MET A 11 8.57 -3.91 -14.34
C MET A 11 10.09 -3.99 -14.11
N GLY A 12 10.55 -3.71 -12.89
CA GLY A 12 11.97 -3.79 -12.53
C GLY A 12 12.53 -5.20 -12.36
N GLY A 13 11.68 -6.24 -12.31
CA GLY A 13 12.12 -7.62 -12.09
C GLY A 13 12.23 -8.50 -13.34
N GLY A 14 12.74 -9.71 -13.11
CA GLY A 14 12.79 -10.77 -14.12
C GLY A 14 11.39 -11.21 -14.52
N LYS A 15 10.47 -11.34 -13.55
CA LYS A 15 9.06 -11.72 -13.76
C LYS A 15 8.10 -10.59 -13.43
N PRO A 16 7.91 -9.62 -14.34
CA PRO A 16 7.21 -8.36 -14.05
C PRO A 16 5.69 -8.47 -14.02
N CYS A 17 5.12 -9.54 -14.58
CA CYS A 17 3.68 -9.72 -14.58
C CYS A 17 3.19 -10.00 -13.16
N ARG A 18 2.13 -9.28 -12.74
CA ARG A 18 1.49 -9.48 -11.44
C ARG A 18 0.64 -10.74 -11.36
N ALA A 19 0.13 -11.21 -12.50
CA ALA A 19 -0.86 -12.30 -12.56
C ALA A 19 -0.19 -13.64 -12.83
N CYS A 20 0.88 -13.63 -13.65
CA CYS A 20 1.59 -14.83 -14.06
C CYS A 20 3.11 -14.68 -13.91
N LYS A 21 3.82 -15.78 -14.16
CA LYS A 21 5.27 -15.88 -14.07
C LYS A 21 6.00 -15.56 -15.37
N TRP A 22 5.31 -15.00 -16.37
CA TRP A 22 5.95 -14.52 -17.59
C TRP A 22 7.10 -13.56 -17.24
N GLY A 23 8.26 -13.80 -17.84
CA GLY A 23 9.46 -13.06 -17.53
C GLY A 23 10.74 -13.78 -17.94
N GLY A 24 11.84 -13.06 -17.81
CA GLY A 24 13.18 -13.46 -18.19
C GLY A 24 14.10 -12.25 -18.17
N THR A 25 15.27 -12.39 -18.79
CA THR A 25 16.19 -11.26 -18.95
C THR A 25 15.53 -10.15 -19.78
N LYS A 26 15.98 -8.90 -19.60
CA LYS A 26 15.47 -7.76 -20.39
C LYS A 26 15.61 -8.01 -21.89
N LYS A 27 16.74 -8.59 -22.30
CA LYS A 27 17.03 -8.96 -23.70
C LYS A 27 16.02 -9.98 -24.22
N TRP A 28 15.84 -11.10 -23.51
CA TRP A 28 14.91 -12.15 -23.93
C TRP A 28 13.47 -11.64 -24.06
N LYS A 29 13.00 -10.80 -23.12
CA LYS A 29 11.66 -10.19 -23.18
C LYS A 29 11.43 -9.30 -24.41
N GLN A 30 12.49 -8.84 -25.09
CA GLN A 30 12.44 -8.02 -26.29
C GLN A 30 12.65 -8.82 -27.58
N GLU A 31 13.05 -10.09 -27.47
CA GLU A 31 13.20 -11.01 -28.59
C GLU A 31 11.85 -11.61 -28.99
N GLU A 32 11.77 -12.15 -30.21
CA GLU A 32 10.52 -12.71 -30.77
C GLU A 32 9.90 -13.76 -29.84
N ASP A 33 10.71 -14.68 -29.30
CA ASP A 33 10.24 -15.74 -28.40
C ASP A 33 9.66 -15.18 -27.09
N GLY A 34 10.30 -14.15 -26.53
CA GLY A 34 9.81 -13.52 -25.31
C GLY A 34 8.49 -12.78 -25.51
N VAL A 35 8.33 -12.11 -26.66
CA VAL A 35 7.08 -11.46 -27.07
C VAL A 35 5.99 -12.49 -27.35
N ARG A 36 6.32 -13.58 -28.07
CA ARG A 36 5.39 -14.69 -28.34
C ARG A 36 4.88 -15.32 -27.04
N ALA A 37 5.78 -15.61 -26.11
CA ALA A 37 5.43 -16.15 -24.79
C ALA A 37 4.56 -15.18 -23.97
N ALA A 38 4.60 -13.87 -24.24
CA ALA A 38 3.75 -12.88 -23.57
C ALA A 38 2.29 -12.92 -24.06
N LEU A 39 2.06 -13.45 -25.26
CA LEU A 39 0.73 -13.62 -25.86
C LEU A 39 0.03 -14.91 -25.42
N GLU A 40 0.77 -15.79 -24.74
CA GLU A 40 0.26 -17.05 -24.20
C GLU A 40 -0.04 -16.93 -22.70
N PRO A 41 -1.06 -17.65 -22.18
CA PRO A 41 -1.31 -17.70 -20.74
C PRO A 41 -0.11 -18.27 -19.97
N GLY A 42 0.59 -17.41 -19.23
CA GLY A 42 1.69 -17.84 -18.36
C GLY A 42 1.20 -18.56 -17.11
N THR A 43 2.11 -19.27 -16.43
CA THR A 43 1.80 -19.92 -15.13
C THR A 43 1.30 -18.89 -14.12
N PRO A 44 0.11 -19.06 -13.52
CA PRO A 44 -0.43 -18.11 -12.56
C PRO A 44 0.46 -18.01 -11.30
N ARG A 45 0.47 -16.83 -10.69
CA ARG A 45 1.03 -16.62 -9.35
C ARG A 45 0.05 -17.11 -8.29
N SER A 46 0.50 -17.29 -7.06
CA SER A 46 -0.39 -17.59 -5.95
C SER A 46 0.13 -16.98 -4.66
N ALA A 47 -0.77 -16.65 -3.73
CA ALA A 47 -0.36 -16.10 -2.46
C ALA A 47 0.40 -17.14 -1.62
N GLU A 48 0.08 -18.43 -1.74
CA GLU A 48 0.81 -19.52 -1.07
C GLU A 48 2.28 -19.56 -1.51
N GLU A 49 2.54 -19.36 -2.81
CA GLU A 49 3.92 -19.29 -3.29
C GLU A 49 4.63 -18.04 -2.77
N ALA A 50 3.96 -16.89 -2.73
CA ALA A 50 4.51 -15.67 -2.14
C ALA A 50 4.87 -15.87 -0.66
N LEU A 51 3.97 -16.46 0.13
CA LEU A 51 4.15 -16.79 1.54
C LEU A 51 5.30 -17.80 1.78
N ARG A 52 5.64 -18.62 0.78
CA ARG A 52 6.79 -19.53 0.83
C ARG A 52 8.10 -18.84 0.45
N VAL A 53 8.07 -17.84 -0.43
CA VAL A 53 9.26 -17.15 -0.96
C VAL A 53 9.71 -16.03 -0.04
N LEU A 54 8.80 -15.18 0.44
CA LEU A 54 9.14 -13.99 1.24
C LEU A 54 9.92 -14.31 2.53
N PRO A 55 9.61 -15.37 3.30
CA PRO A 55 10.41 -15.74 4.47
C PRO A 55 11.85 -16.15 4.13
N LYS A 56 12.08 -16.76 2.96
CA LYS A 56 13.44 -17.11 2.50
C LYS A 56 14.26 -15.87 2.18
N GLN A 57 13.61 -14.81 1.70
CA GLN A 57 14.28 -13.52 1.48
C GLN A 57 14.78 -12.93 2.81
N LEU A 58 14.03 -13.08 3.91
CA LEU A 58 14.49 -12.70 5.25
C LEU A 58 15.64 -13.56 5.76
N ASP A 59 15.62 -14.87 5.45
CA ASP A 59 16.73 -15.76 5.79
C ASP A 59 18.03 -15.34 5.07
N TYR A 60 17.96 -14.89 3.79
CA TYR A 60 19.12 -14.31 3.11
C TYR A 60 19.63 -13.02 3.77
N ALA A 61 18.73 -12.13 4.18
CA ALA A 61 19.09 -10.90 4.87
C ALA A 61 19.77 -11.17 6.23
N ARG A 62 19.25 -12.11 7.01
CA ARG A 62 19.85 -12.58 8.27
C ARG A 62 21.29 -13.07 8.07
N ASP A 63 21.51 -13.85 7.02
CA ASP A 63 22.81 -14.47 6.69
C ASP A 63 23.81 -13.50 6.03
N ASP A 64 23.50 -12.21 5.90
CA ASP A 64 24.31 -11.22 5.15
C ASP A 64 24.48 -11.54 3.66
N LYS A 65 23.53 -12.28 3.07
CA LYS A 65 23.53 -12.72 1.67
C LYS A 65 22.78 -11.73 0.79
N GLN A 66 23.28 -10.49 0.73
CA GLN A 66 22.62 -9.37 0.06
C GLN A 66 22.35 -9.64 -1.43
N THR A 67 23.31 -10.24 -2.15
CA THR A 67 23.15 -10.59 -3.56
C THR A 67 22.01 -11.60 -3.76
N GLN A 68 22.00 -12.70 -2.98
CA GLN A 68 20.97 -13.72 -3.05
C GLN A 68 19.59 -13.18 -2.67
N TYR A 69 19.52 -12.21 -1.76
CA TYR A 69 18.29 -11.51 -1.43
C TYR A 69 17.70 -10.78 -2.65
N TYR A 70 18.50 -9.97 -3.36
CA TYR A 70 18.04 -9.23 -4.55
C TYR A 70 17.78 -10.14 -5.75
N ASP A 71 18.59 -11.19 -5.94
CA ASP A 71 18.40 -12.18 -7.00
C ASP A 71 17.09 -12.94 -6.81
N SER A 72 16.80 -13.39 -5.58
CA SER A 72 15.53 -14.06 -5.25
C SER A 72 14.31 -13.23 -5.62
N ARG A 73 14.34 -11.92 -5.35
CA ARG A 73 13.25 -10.99 -5.73
C ARG A 73 13.09 -10.91 -7.25
N THR A 74 14.20 -10.86 -7.98
CA THR A 74 14.21 -10.74 -9.44
C THR A 74 13.73 -12.03 -10.12
N GLU A 75 14.24 -13.18 -9.68
CA GLU A 75 13.97 -14.50 -10.25
C GLU A 75 12.55 -15.01 -9.93
N SER A 76 12.09 -14.81 -8.69
CA SER A 76 10.73 -15.20 -8.30
C SER A 76 9.69 -14.16 -8.76
N GLY A 77 10.10 -12.90 -8.86
CA GLY A 77 9.23 -11.74 -9.05
C GLY A 77 8.39 -11.37 -7.83
N TYR A 78 8.55 -12.06 -6.69
CA TYR A 78 7.89 -11.67 -5.44
C TYR A 78 8.77 -10.68 -4.68
N ALA A 79 8.18 -9.53 -4.37
CA ALA A 79 8.81 -8.46 -3.61
C ALA A 79 7.72 -7.73 -2.83
N ASP A 80 7.79 -7.83 -1.51
CA ASP A 80 6.86 -7.19 -0.59
C ASP A 80 7.53 -5.99 0.11
N ALA A 81 6.79 -4.89 0.28
CA ALA A 81 7.35 -3.68 0.86
C ALA A 81 7.67 -3.84 2.35
N PHE A 82 6.85 -4.58 3.10
CA PHE A 82 7.09 -4.85 4.52
C PHE A 82 8.22 -5.86 4.71
N THR A 83 8.25 -6.93 3.90
CA THR A 83 9.40 -7.85 3.90
C THR A 83 10.69 -7.10 3.55
N HIS A 84 10.63 -6.14 2.62
CA HIS A 84 11.81 -5.36 2.24
C HIS A 84 12.32 -4.45 3.35
N SER A 85 11.45 -3.72 4.07
CA SER A 85 11.90 -2.87 5.17
C SER A 85 12.57 -3.67 6.28
N VAL A 86 12.02 -4.85 6.61
CA VAL A 86 12.62 -5.75 7.59
C VAL A 86 13.94 -6.34 7.09
N ALA A 87 14.02 -6.75 5.82
CA ALA A 87 15.25 -7.25 5.24
C ALA A 87 16.38 -6.20 5.26
N VAL A 88 16.07 -4.94 4.93
CA VAL A 88 17.03 -3.83 4.99
C VAL A 88 17.49 -3.60 6.42
N ALA A 89 16.58 -3.57 7.39
CA ALA A 89 16.95 -3.41 8.80
C ALA A 89 17.87 -4.53 9.30
N LEU A 90 17.66 -5.79 8.87
CA LEU A 90 18.55 -6.91 9.18
C LEU A 90 19.93 -6.75 8.54
N LEU A 91 20.02 -6.31 7.29
CA LEU A 91 21.30 -6.06 6.62
C LEU A 91 22.07 -4.92 7.31
N GLU A 92 21.39 -3.82 7.64
CA GLU A 92 21.97 -2.68 8.36
C GLU A 92 22.43 -3.08 9.77
N GLU A 93 21.65 -3.88 10.51
CA GLU A 93 22.06 -4.42 11.81
C GLU A 93 23.33 -5.28 11.65
N ASN A 94 23.42 -6.10 10.61
CA ASN A 94 24.62 -6.91 10.34
C ASN A 94 25.86 -6.04 10.10
N ASP A 95 25.72 -4.99 9.28
CA ASP A 95 26.79 -4.02 9.02
C ASP A 95 27.27 -3.32 10.31
N VAL A 96 26.34 -2.96 11.20
CA VAL A 96 26.68 -2.36 12.50
C VAL A 96 27.40 -3.36 13.41
N LEU A 97 26.89 -4.58 13.55
CA LEU A 97 27.47 -5.59 14.45
C LEU A 97 28.86 -6.05 14.01
N ARG A 98 29.12 -6.08 12.70
CA ARG A 98 30.44 -6.39 12.11
C ARG A 98 31.37 -5.18 12.04
N GLY A 99 30.91 -3.99 12.45
CA GLY A 99 31.70 -2.76 12.44
C GLY A 99 31.96 -2.18 11.04
N ARG A 100 31.18 -2.59 10.03
CA ARG A 100 31.19 -2.00 8.68
C ARG A 100 30.46 -0.66 8.63
N ALA A 101 29.51 -0.45 9.54
CA ALA A 101 28.80 0.81 9.73
C ALA A 101 28.85 1.24 11.21
N PRO A 102 28.93 2.56 11.51
CA PRO A 102 28.84 3.04 12.88
C PRO A 102 27.39 2.96 13.40
N ASP A 103 27.21 2.41 14.60
CA ASP A 103 25.92 2.41 15.31
C ASP A 103 25.43 3.84 15.65
N HIS A 104 26.36 4.72 16.03
CA HIS A 104 26.08 6.12 16.34
C HIS A 104 27.26 7.01 15.94
N PRO A 105 27.02 8.20 15.33
CA PRO A 105 28.08 9.05 14.77
C PRO A 105 29.18 9.48 15.76
N ARG A 106 28.87 9.47 17.06
CA ARG A 106 29.79 9.97 18.12
C ARG A 106 30.35 8.88 19.04
N THR A 107 29.86 7.65 18.93
CA THR A 107 30.24 6.54 19.83
C THR A 107 30.27 5.23 19.05
N PRO A 108 31.36 4.95 18.32
CA PRO A 108 31.52 3.68 17.62
C PRO A 108 31.66 2.55 18.64
N ARG A 109 30.85 1.50 18.51
CA ARG A 109 31.06 0.25 19.26
C ARG A 109 32.08 -0.62 18.53
N PRO A 110 32.93 -1.37 19.25
CA PRO A 110 33.79 -2.36 18.63
C PRO A 110 32.96 -3.47 17.97
N ALA A 111 33.48 -4.02 16.87
CA ALA A 111 32.86 -5.14 16.17
C ALA A 111 32.73 -6.36 17.09
N LEU A 112 31.62 -7.07 16.98
CA LEU A 112 31.39 -8.32 17.70
C LEU A 112 32.11 -9.49 17.03
N THR A 113 32.31 -10.57 17.79
CA THR A 113 32.77 -11.85 17.22
C THR A 113 31.69 -12.47 16.34
N GLU A 114 32.09 -13.29 15.36
CA GLU A 114 31.13 -13.91 14.43
C GLU A 114 30.05 -14.73 15.16
N ALA A 115 30.39 -15.46 16.22
CA ALA A 115 29.40 -16.20 17.02
C ALA A 115 28.34 -15.27 17.65
N GLN A 116 28.77 -14.13 18.21
CA GLN A 116 27.87 -13.15 18.80
C GLN A 116 27.01 -12.45 17.74
N VAL A 117 27.57 -12.18 16.55
CA VAL A 117 26.81 -11.64 15.41
C VAL A 117 25.71 -12.61 15.02
N GLN A 118 26.03 -13.90 14.85
CA GLN A 118 25.05 -14.93 14.48
C GLN A 118 23.93 -15.07 15.52
N ASP A 119 24.27 -15.10 16.82
CA ASP A 119 23.28 -15.17 17.90
C ASP A 119 22.36 -13.94 17.92
N ARG A 120 22.93 -12.74 17.72
CA ARG A 120 22.18 -11.48 17.69
C ARG A 120 21.27 -11.41 16.47
N MET A 121 21.79 -11.70 15.28
CA MET A 121 21.02 -11.73 14.04
C MET A 121 19.91 -12.78 14.10
N ALA A 122 20.16 -13.95 14.68
CA ALA A 122 19.14 -14.96 14.90
C ALA A 122 18.04 -14.48 15.88
N ALA A 123 18.40 -13.73 16.91
CA ALA A 123 17.44 -13.13 17.85
C ALA A 123 16.58 -12.06 17.15
N SER A 124 17.17 -11.12 16.43
CA SER A 124 16.45 -10.08 15.66
C SER A 124 15.53 -10.71 14.62
N HIS A 125 16.04 -11.69 13.87
CA HIS A 125 15.24 -12.41 12.88
C HIS A 125 14.06 -13.18 13.51
N ARG A 126 14.22 -13.78 14.70
CA ARG A 126 13.10 -14.39 15.44
C ARG A 126 12.07 -13.34 15.90
N ALA A 127 12.54 -12.19 16.36
CA ALA A 127 11.67 -11.08 16.77
C ALA A 127 10.85 -10.53 15.59
N TYR A 128 11.43 -10.51 14.38
CA TYR A 128 10.69 -10.17 13.17
C TYR A 128 9.78 -11.31 12.71
N LYS A 129 10.22 -12.57 12.69
CA LYS A 129 9.37 -13.70 12.27
C LYS A 129 8.16 -13.95 13.17
N SER A 130 8.15 -13.49 14.42
CA SER A 130 6.95 -13.52 15.27
C SER A 130 5.89 -12.50 14.82
N THR A 131 6.29 -11.48 14.06
CA THR A 131 5.40 -10.54 13.36
C THR A 131 5.24 -10.95 11.90
N GLU A 132 4.05 -10.84 11.34
CA GLU A 132 3.82 -11.18 9.93
C GLU A 132 4.55 -10.17 9.04
N CYS A 133 5.73 -10.56 8.55
CA CYS A 133 6.61 -9.66 7.82
C CYS A 133 6.32 -9.58 6.32
N HIS A 134 5.04 -9.62 5.94
CA HIS A 134 4.59 -9.57 4.55
C HIS A 134 3.18 -8.96 4.52
N SER A 135 2.72 -8.46 3.38
CA SER A 135 1.33 -8.01 3.22
C SER A 135 0.30 -9.07 3.66
N PRO A 136 -0.59 -8.79 4.62
CA PRO A 136 -1.74 -9.62 5.00
C PRO A 136 -2.75 -9.88 3.91
N LEU A 137 -2.72 -9.13 2.81
CA LEU A 137 -3.45 -9.49 1.60
C LEU A 137 -3.07 -10.86 1.07
N LEU A 138 -1.87 -11.36 1.35
CA LEU A 138 -1.52 -12.71 0.96
C LEU A 138 -2.29 -13.78 1.75
N ARG A 139 -2.92 -13.43 2.88
CA ARG A 139 -3.62 -14.37 3.78
C ARG A 139 -5.14 -14.26 3.81
N LEU A 140 -5.71 -13.27 3.13
CA LEU A 140 -7.17 -13.14 3.02
C LEU A 140 -7.79 -14.16 2.04
N GLN A 141 -7.00 -15.15 1.57
CA GLN A 141 -7.48 -16.26 0.74
C GLN A 141 -8.62 -17.04 1.42
N ASN A 142 -9.72 -17.21 0.68
CA ASN A 142 -10.82 -18.13 1.01
C ASN A 142 -11.43 -18.00 2.43
N LYS A 143 -11.29 -16.84 3.09
CA LYS A 143 -12.08 -16.56 4.28
C LYS A 143 -13.46 -16.12 3.81
N SER A 144 -14.42 -17.05 3.86
CA SER A 144 -15.83 -16.70 3.84
C SER A 144 -16.04 -15.60 4.89
N ILE A 145 -16.35 -14.38 4.44
CA ILE A 145 -16.65 -13.28 5.33
C ILE A 145 -17.87 -13.73 6.15
N PRO A 146 -17.77 -13.88 7.48
CA PRO A 146 -18.91 -14.34 8.28
C PRO A 146 -20.07 -13.37 8.06
N SER A 147 -21.20 -13.90 7.61
CA SER A 147 -22.38 -13.12 7.24
C SER A 147 -23.03 -12.36 8.41
N THR A 148 -22.52 -12.50 9.63
CA THR A 148 -23.26 -12.21 10.87
C THR A 148 -22.81 -10.98 11.65
N SER A 149 -21.88 -10.15 11.16
CA SER A 149 -21.31 -9.08 12.01
C SER A 149 -21.33 -7.64 11.45
N TRP A 150 -22.08 -7.29 10.41
CA TRP A 150 -22.00 -5.90 9.88
C TRP A 150 -23.33 -5.44 9.28
N SER A 151 -24.34 -5.19 10.12
CA SER A 151 -25.74 -4.94 9.75
C SER A 151 -26.01 -3.75 8.83
N ASN A 152 -25.04 -2.88 8.53
CA ASN A 152 -25.30 -1.64 7.77
C ASN A 152 -24.52 -1.50 6.44
N TRP A 153 -23.78 -2.52 5.98
CA TRP A 153 -23.00 -2.43 4.71
C TRP A 153 -23.56 -3.29 3.56
N HIS A 154 -24.71 -3.95 3.76
CA HIS A 154 -25.17 -5.06 2.91
C HIS A 154 -25.43 -4.76 1.43
N VAL A 155 -25.45 -3.51 0.95
CA VAL A 155 -25.74 -3.22 -0.47
C VAL A 155 -24.46 -3.09 -1.32
N LEU A 156 -23.36 -2.58 -0.76
CA LEU A 156 -22.11 -2.41 -1.52
C LEU A 156 -21.16 -3.62 -1.38
N THR A 157 -21.18 -4.36 -0.27
CA THR A 157 -20.36 -5.59 -0.14
C THR A 157 -20.96 -6.79 -0.85
N SER A 158 -22.29 -6.95 -0.87
CA SER A 158 -22.94 -8.14 -1.41
C SER A 158 -22.84 -8.25 -2.95
N VAL A 159 -22.77 -7.12 -3.65
CA VAL A 159 -22.59 -7.07 -5.12
C VAL A 159 -21.12 -7.18 -5.53
N LEU A 160 -20.18 -6.76 -4.65
CA LEU A 160 -18.75 -6.68 -5.00
C LEU A 160 -17.90 -7.84 -4.47
N LEU A 161 -18.35 -8.59 -3.45
CA LEU A 161 -17.67 -9.79 -2.95
C LEU A 161 -18.71 -10.83 -2.52
N PRO A 162 -19.12 -11.74 -3.44
CA PRO A 162 -19.87 -12.93 -3.05
C PRO A 162 -19.09 -13.70 -1.99
N ALA A 163 -19.77 -14.18 -0.95
CA ALA A 163 -19.14 -14.90 0.18
C ALA A 163 -18.47 -16.23 -0.24
N ASP A 164 -18.79 -16.68 -1.44
CA ASP A 164 -18.40 -17.87 -2.18
C ASP A 164 -17.34 -17.60 -3.26
N LEU A 165 -17.01 -16.33 -3.55
CA LEU A 165 -15.89 -15.95 -4.40
C LEU A 165 -14.62 -15.86 -3.54
N GLY A 166 -13.81 -16.92 -3.56
CA GLY A 166 -12.47 -16.90 -2.98
C GLY A 166 -11.68 -15.69 -3.47
N TRP A 167 -11.35 -14.77 -2.56
CA TRP A 167 -10.53 -13.60 -2.91
C TRP A 167 -9.04 -13.99 -2.85
N ASP A 168 -8.26 -13.62 -3.86
CA ASP A 168 -6.82 -13.82 -3.90
C ASP A 168 -6.17 -12.60 -4.54
N VAL A 169 -5.35 -11.86 -3.78
CA VAL A 169 -4.72 -10.63 -4.28
C VAL A 169 -3.86 -10.82 -5.53
N THR A 170 -3.32 -12.02 -5.74
CA THR A 170 -2.47 -12.35 -6.89
C THR A 170 -3.28 -12.66 -8.14
N GLN A 171 -4.55 -13.10 -8.00
CA GLN A 171 -5.42 -13.51 -9.10
C GLN A 171 -6.60 -12.57 -9.35
N SER A 172 -7.13 -11.91 -8.32
CA SER A 172 -8.23 -10.97 -8.45
C SER A 172 -7.84 -9.78 -9.33
N SER A 173 -8.79 -9.31 -10.15
CA SER A 173 -8.68 -8.01 -10.79
C SER A 173 -8.76 -6.95 -9.69
N PRO A 174 -7.70 -6.16 -9.47
CA PRO A 174 -7.77 -5.10 -8.49
C PRO A 174 -8.79 -4.08 -8.99
N VAL A 175 -9.64 -3.62 -8.08
CA VAL A 175 -10.35 -2.36 -8.28
C VAL A 175 -9.28 -1.31 -8.48
N GLU A 176 -9.23 -0.72 -9.67
CA GLU A 176 -8.26 0.32 -9.98
C GLU A 176 -8.71 1.57 -9.21
N VAL A 177 -8.16 1.74 -8.00
CA VAL A 177 -8.63 2.73 -7.02
C VAL A 177 -8.58 4.14 -7.61
N HIS A 178 -7.66 4.40 -8.54
CA HIS A 178 -7.54 5.71 -9.17
C HIS A 178 -8.76 6.06 -10.04
N HIS A 179 -9.19 5.22 -10.96
CA HIS A 179 -10.25 5.45 -11.93
C HIS A 179 -11.62 5.02 -11.38
N THR A 180 -11.69 3.98 -10.55
CA THR A 180 -12.96 3.50 -9.99
C THR A 180 -13.39 4.28 -8.75
N PHE A 181 -12.45 4.71 -7.89
CA PHE A 181 -12.78 5.35 -6.62
C PHE A 181 -12.40 6.85 -6.58
N LEU A 182 -11.15 7.19 -6.91
CA LEU A 182 -10.67 8.57 -6.82
C LEU A 182 -11.26 9.47 -7.91
N LEU A 183 -11.11 9.11 -9.20
CA LEU A 183 -11.69 9.82 -10.33
C LEU A 183 -13.22 9.61 -10.45
N GLY A 184 -13.74 8.60 -9.78
CA GLY A 184 -15.17 8.34 -9.66
C GLY A 184 -15.76 9.09 -8.46
N PRO A 185 -16.31 8.39 -7.44
CA PRO A 185 -17.05 9.00 -6.33
C PRO A 185 -16.38 10.21 -5.68
N VAL A 186 -15.07 10.15 -5.38
CA VAL A 186 -14.38 11.25 -4.69
C VAL A 186 -14.35 12.52 -5.53
N LYS A 187 -14.00 12.41 -6.83
CA LYS A 187 -13.96 13.55 -7.74
C LYS A 187 -15.34 14.17 -7.95
N TYR A 188 -16.37 13.34 -8.12
CA TYR A 188 -17.74 13.85 -8.30
C TYR A 188 -18.28 14.50 -7.03
N LEU A 189 -18.01 13.93 -5.85
CA LEU A 189 -18.40 14.55 -4.59
C LEU A 189 -17.69 15.89 -4.36
N LEU A 190 -16.38 15.96 -4.65
CA LEU A 190 -15.63 17.21 -4.57
C LEU A 190 -16.19 18.28 -5.52
N ARG A 191 -16.50 17.91 -6.77
CA ARG A 191 -17.13 18.81 -7.74
C ARG A 191 -18.51 19.28 -7.28
N ALA A 192 -19.33 18.38 -6.75
CA ALA A 192 -20.63 18.73 -6.19
C ALA A 192 -20.50 19.68 -5.00
N THR A 193 -19.52 19.45 -4.13
CA THR A 193 -19.20 20.32 -2.98
C THR A 193 -18.87 21.73 -3.44
N LYS A 194 -17.97 21.89 -4.42
CA LYS A 194 -17.62 23.21 -4.98
C LYS A 194 -18.83 23.93 -5.57
N ARG A 195 -19.74 23.20 -6.23
CA ARG A 195 -20.92 23.79 -6.89
C ARG A 195 -22.03 24.16 -5.92
N ASN A 196 -22.19 23.40 -4.83
CA ASN A 196 -23.32 23.54 -3.92
C ASN A 196 -23.02 24.45 -2.72
N LEU A 197 -21.75 24.65 -2.36
CA LEU A 197 -21.35 25.60 -1.32
C LEU A 197 -21.25 27.01 -1.90
N ASN A 198 -21.74 28.01 -1.15
CA ASN A 198 -21.57 29.42 -1.50
C ASN A 198 -20.14 29.90 -1.18
N SER A 199 -19.77 31.11 -1.64
CA SER A 199 -18.42 31.66 -1.46
C SER A 199 -17.96 31.68 0.00
N ARG A 200 -18.84 32.08 0.94
CA ARG A 200 -18.52 32.09 2.37
C ARG A 200 -18.24 30.67 2.88
N GLN A 201 -19.07 29.70 2.52
CA GLN A 201 -18.87 28.31 2.95
C GLN A 201 -17.58 27.71 2.36
N LEU A 202 -17.19 28.09 1.14
CA LEU A 202 -15.94 27.67 0.54
C LEU A 202 -14.72 28.27 1.26
N ASP A 203 -14.77 29.55 1.64
CA ASP A 203 -13.71 30.20 2.43
C ASP A 203 -13.55 29.54 3.81
N MET A 204 -14.67 29.16 4.43
CA MET A 204 -14.67 28.43 5.70
C MET A 204 -14.09 27.04 5.56
N LEU A 205 -14.49 26.29 4.53
CA LEU A 205 -13.93 24.99 4.21
C LEU A 205 -12.41 25.08 3.98
N GLN A 206 -11.95 26.09 3.23
CA GLN A 206 -10.54 26.36 3.03
C GLN A 206 -9.82 26.57 4.36
N THR A 207 -10.34 27.46 5.21
CA THR A 207 -9.76 27.79 6.51
C THR A 207 -9.65 26.55 7.40
N HIS A 208 -10.71 25.74 7.47
CA HIS A 208 -10.71 24.52 8.26
C HIS A 208 -9.72 23.48 7.73
N LEU A 209 -9.62 23.30 6.41
CA LEU A 209 -8.67 22.39 5.79
C LEU A 209 -7.21 22.82 6.00
N GLU A 210 -6.92 24.11 5.92
CA GLU A 210 -5.58 24.68 6.15
C GLU A 210 -5.16 24.67 7.63
N ALA A 211 -6.13 24.60 8.55
CA ALA A 211 -5.89 24.50 9.99
C ALA A 211 -5.69 23.06 10.50
N LEU A 212 -5.90 22.03 9.67
CA LEU A 212 -5.71 20.64 10.08
C LEU A 212 -4.24 20.33 10.34
N ASN A 213 -3.99 19.45 11.32
CA ASN A 213 -2.66 18.86 11.46
C ASN A 213 -2.37 17.98 10.23
N THR A 214 -1.31 18.30 9.50
CA THR A 214 -0.85 17.58 8.31
C THR A 214 0.24 16.55 8.59
N ASP A 215 0.49 16.22 9.85
CA ASP A 215 1.37 15.12 10.27
C ASP A 215 0.82 13.77 9.77
N GLY A 216 1.54 13.14 8.85
CA GLY A 216 1.17 11.86 8.24
C GLY A 216 0.85 11.91 6.74
N PRO A 217 -0.13 12.70 6.27
CA PRO A 217 -0.43 12.81 4.84
C PRO A 217 0.69 13.53 4.06
N PRO A 218 1.01 13.09 2.82
CA PRO A 218 2.13 13.64 2.03
C PRO A 218 1.76 14.95 1.31
N CYS A 219 1.33 15.95 2.09
CA CYS A 219 0.87 17.25 1.62
C CYS A 219 1.72 18.45 2.09
N GLY A 220 2.78 18.19 2.86
CA GLY A 220 3.67 19.22 3.40
C GLY A 220 3.18 19.78 4.74
N SER A 221 3.78 20.89 5.18
CA SER A 221 3.46 21.53 6.47
C SER A 221 2.09 22.22 6.49
N ILE A 222 1.52 22.52 5.32
CA ILE A 222 0.20 23.13 5.16
C ILE A 222 -0.47 22.50 3.95
N PHE A 223 -1.70 22.05 4.11
CA PHE A 223 -2.51 21.56 3.01
C PHE A 223 -3.02 22.72 2.15
N ARG A 224 -2.73 22.73 0.85
CA ARG A 224 -3.06 23.82 -0.09
C ARG A 224 -4.54 23.84 -0.47
N ALA A 225 -5.43 24.09 0.49
CA ALA A 225 -6.87 23.96 0.30
C ALA A 225 -7.44 24.91 -0.75
N GLY A 226 -6.96 26.17 -0.81
CA GLY A 226 -7.40 27.13 -1.83
C GLY A 226 -7.19 26.60 -3.27
N TYR A 227 -6.01 26.05 -3.56
CA TYR A 227 -5.71 25.43 -4.86
C TYR A 227 -6.63 24.22 -5.14
N ILE A 228 -6.87 23.38 -4.14
CA ILE A 228 -7.72 22.18 -4.28
C ILE A 228 -9.17 22.56 -4.61
N ILE A 229 -9.72 23.57 -3.94
CA ILE A 229 -11.08 24.06 -4.17
C ILE A 229 -11.16 24.74 -5.54
N GLU A 230 -10.20 25.59 -5.87
CA GLU A 230 -10.15 26.28 -7.17
C GLU A 230 -10.09 25.28 -8.33
N HIS A 231 -9.25 24.25 -8.23
CA HIS A 231 -8.99 23.28 -9.28
C HIS A 231 -9.75 21.95 -9.15
N ALA A 232 -10.80 21.88 -8.32
CA ALA A 232 -11.60 20.67 -8.05
C ALA A 232 -12.02 19.88 -9.31
N GLU A 233 -12.18 20.56 -10.45
CA GLU A 233 -12.58 19.92 -11.70
C GLU A 233 -11.42 19.18 -12.41
N SER A 234 -10.19 19.65 -12.27
CA SER A 234 -9.01 19.12 -12.97
C SER A 234 -8.14 18.18 -12.13
N LEU A 235 -8.40 18.04 -10.83
CA LEU A 235 -7.59 17.21 -9.94
C LEU A 235 -7.50 15.75 -10.40
N VAL A 236 -6.37 15.12 -10.05
CA VAL A 236 -6.07 13.72 -10.34
C VAL A 236 -5.47 13.00 -9.12
N GLY A 237 -5.77 11.72 -8.99
CA GLY A 237 -5.10 10.75 -8.10
C GLY A 237 -4.70 11.24 -6.71
N LYS A 238 -3.47 11.76 -6.58
CA LYS A 238 -2.86 12.12 -5.30
C LYS A 238 -3.68 13.19 -4.55
N GLU A 239 -4.14 14.21 -5.25
CA GLU A 239 -4.90 15.32 -4.65
C GLU A 239 -6.26 14.83 -4.17
N LEU A 240 -6.93 13.99 -4.98
CA LEU A 240 -8.22 13.38 -4.62
C LEU A 240 -8.07 12.43 -3.42
N LYS A 241 -6.94 11.71 -3.30
CA LYS A 241 -6.64 10.90 -2.12
C LYS A 241 -6.55 11.75 -0.85
N LEU A 242 -5.89 12.91 -0.93
CA LEU A 242 -5.80 13.84 0.20
C LEU A 242 -7.19 14.40 0.55
N CYS A 243 -8.01 14.72 -0.46
CA CYS A 243 -9.39 15.17 -0.23
C CYS A 243 -10.20 14.14 0.55
N ALA A 244 -10.16 12.86 0.15
CA ALA A 244 -10.87 11.79 0.87
C ALA A 244 -10.42 11.61 2.33
N GLN A 245 -9.19 12.02 2.68
CA GLN A 245 -8.64 11.92 4.03
C GLN A 245 -8.94 13.17 4.88
N LEU A 246 -8.84 14.36 4.29
CA LEU A 246 -8.84 15.64 5.01
C LEU A 246 -10.20 16.34 5.04
N PHE A 247 -11.07 16.10 4.06
CA PHE A 247 -12.40 16.72 4.02
C PHE A 247 -13.33 16.26 5.16
N PRO A 248 -13.35 14.97 5.58
CA PRO A 248 -14.23 14.55 6.66
C PRO A 248 -14.07 15.32 7.98
N PRO A 249 -12.85 15.52 8.53
CA PRO A 249 -12.69 16.32 9.75
C PRO A 249 -12.96 17.81 9.55
N ALA A 250 -12.63 18.40 8.40
CA ALA A 250 -12.94 19.81 8.12
C ALA A 250 -14.46 20.07 8.04
N LEU A 251 -15.18 19.20 7.32
CA LEU A 251 -16.64 19.27 7.20
C LEU A 251 -17.36 18.92 8.52
N ALA A 252 -16.74 18.15 9.41
CA ALA A 252 -17.32 17.87 10.73
C ALA A 252 -17.53 19.18 11.52
N VAL A 253 -16.53 20.07 11.50
CA VAL A 253 -16.61 21.38 12.17
C VAL A 253 -17.70 22.26 11.57
N MET A 254 -17.79 22.30 10.23
CA MET A 254 -18.84 23.05 9.54
C MET A 254 -20.23 22.48 9.83
N LYS A 255 -20.37 21.15 9.88
CA LYS A 255 -21.63 20.46 10.19
C LYS A 255 -22.10 20.76 11.61
N GLU A 256 -21.21 20.76 12.60
CA GLU A 256 -21.54 21.12 13.98
C GLU A 256 -22.04 22.57 14.12
N ARG A 257 -21.66 23.44 13.19
CA ARG A 257 -22.05 24.86 13.14
C ARG A 257 -23.21 25.14 12.20
N ASP A 258 -23.83 24.10 11.62
CA ASP A 258 -24.90 24.23 10.62
C ASP A 258 -24.47 24.99 9.35
N GLU A 259 -23.18 24.94 9.02
CA GLU A 259 -22.56 25.61 7.87
C GLU A 259 -22.45 24.69 6.65
N CYS A 260 -22.72 23.40 6.81
CA CYS A 260 -22.92 22.45 5.72
C CYS A 260 -23.93 21.38 6.12
N THR A 261 -24.49 20.67 5.15
CA THR A 261 -25.47 19.61 5.41
C THR A 261 -24.82 18.38 6.05
N GLU A 262 -25.60 17.65 6.85
CA GLU A 262 -25.16 16.39 7.46
C GLU A 262 -24.87 15.33 6.38
N GLU A 263 -25.66 15.29 5.32
CA GLU A 263 -25.47 14.37 4.21
C GLU A 263 -24.11 14.57 3.53
N LEU A 264 -23.73 15.83 3.25
CA LEU A 264 -22.43 16.13 2.65
C LEU A 264 -21.26 15.62 3.49
N TRP A 265 -21.34 15.84 4.81
CA TRP A 265 -20.32 15.33 5.73
C TRP A 265 -20.30 13.79 5.75
N LEU A 266 -21.46 13.14 5.87
CA LEU A 266 -21.58 11.68 5.89
C LEU A 266 -21.04 11.03 4.61
N GLU A 267 -21.26 11.62 3.44
CA GLU A 267 -20.73 11.13 2.17
C GLU A 267 -19.20 11.14 2.15
N PHE A 268 -18.58 12.23 2.60
CA PHE A 268 -17.11 12.27 2.73
C PHE A 268 -16.59 11.28 3.78
N VAL A 269 -17.30 11.10 4.90
CA VAL A 269 -16.95 10.09 5.91
C VAL A 269 -17.03 8.68 5.31
N ALA A 270 -18.07 8.37 4.54
CA ALA A 270 -18.24 7.08 3.88
C ALA A 270 -17.09 6.82 2.90
N LEU A 271 -16.79 7.77 2.01
CA LEU A 271 -15.67 7.65 1.08
C LEU A 271 -14.33 7.56 1.81
N GLY A 272 -14.08 8.38 2.84
CA GLY A 272 -12.86 8.32 3.64
C GLY A 272 -12.67 6.95 4.31
N ARG A 273 -13.75 6.33 4.80
CA ARG A 273 -13.73 4.96 5.36
C ARG A 273 -13.43 3.92 4.30
N VAL A 274 -14.03 4.00 3.11
CA VAL A 274 -13.70 3.13 1.97
C VAL A 274 -12.23 3.27 1.60
N GLY A 275 -11.74 4.50 1.42
CA GLY A 275 -10.35 4.78 1.11
C GLY A 275 -9.39 4.25 2.18
N LYS A 276 -9.75 4.37 3.46
CA LYS A 276 -8.99 3.79 4.57
C LYS A 276 -9.01 2.27 4.57
N ALA A 277 -10.15 1.63 4.28
CA ALA A 277 -10.25 0.18 4.16
C ALA A 277 -9.41 -0.33 2.99
N SER A 278 -9.47 0.35 1.84
CA SER A 278 -8.61 0.05 0.68
C SER A 278 -7.12 0.24 1.03
N TYR A 279 -6.75 1.26 1.79
CA TYR A 279 -5.35 1.51 2.18
C TYR A 279 -4.84 0.56 3.26
N ARG A 280 -5.69 0.20 4.24
CA ARG A 280 -5.38 -0.83 5.25
C ARG A 280 -5.27 -2.20 4.60
N ALA A 281 -6.07 -2.51 3.59
CA ALA A 281 -5.83 -3.70 2.79
C ALA A 281 -4.38 -3.66 2.22
N VAL A 282 -3.89 -2.54 1.70
CA VAL A 282 -2.51 -2.47 1.16
C VAL A 282 -1.39 -2.57 2.20
N HIS A 283 -1.63 -2.17 3.45
CA HIS A 283 -0.58 -1.85 4.43
C HIS A 283 -0.78 -2.42 5.84
N ALA A 284 -1.94 -3.01 6.15
CA ALA A 284 -2.11 -3.85 7.32
C ALA A 284 -1.64 -5.20 6.88
#